data_AF-A0A937T4S5-F1
#
_entry.id   AF-A0A937T4S5-F1
#
_cell.length_a   1.000
_cell.length_b   1.000
_cell.length_c   1.000
_cell.angle_alpha   90.00
_cell.angle_beta   90.00
_cell.angle_gamma   90.00
#
_symmetry.space_group_name_H-M   'P 1'
#
loop_
_entity.id
_entity.type
_entity.pdbx_description
1 polymer ?
#
loop_
_entity_poly.entity_id
_entity_poly.type
_entity_poly.pdbx_seq_one_letter_code
_entity_poly.pdbx_strand_id
1 'polypeptide(L)'
;MQIEELAIGIAVIAWIPLCFLVARAAKTYQRSGTGWFALAFVFSPLVAYTFLLVADVPHKAVLRQQKEDRVRDRHPDRTDAREVAHYERDCPNCGAAVNTSTGDGLHSPESQPWRLLCENCDTEITP
;
A
#
# COMPACT_ATOMS: atom_id res chain seq x y z
N MET A 1 36.79 -31.63 -18.07
CA MET A 1 37.29 -30.24 -18.04
C MET A 1 36.49 -29.26 -18.90
N GLN A 2 36.58 -29.20 -20.24
CA GLN A 2 35.88 -28.13 -21.00
C GLN A 2 34.34 -28.12 -20.85
N ILE A 3 33.71 -29.28 -20.70
CA ILE A 3 32.25 -29.39 -20.55
C ILE A 3 31.77 -28.88 -19.18
N GLU A 4 32.60 -29.02 -18.13
CA GLU A 4 32.26 -28.62 -16.76
C GLU A 4 32.26 -27.10 -16.62
N GLU A 5 33.26 -26.42 -17.20
CA GLU A 5 33.35 -24.95 -17.23
C GLU A 5 32.16 -24.31 -17.96
N LEU A 6 31.75 -24.92 -19.09
CA LEU A 6 30.57 -24.50 -19.84
C LEU A 6 29.28 -24.68 -19.03
N ALA A 7 29.13 -25.80 -18.33
CA ALA A 7 27.95 -26.07 -17.50
C ALA A 7 27.83 -25.07 -16.34
N ILE A 8 28.95 -24.75 -15.68
CA ILE A 8 28.99 -23.76 -14.60
C ILE A 8 28.64 -22.37 -15.13
N GLY A 9 29.21 -21.97 -16.27
CA GLY A 9 28.91 -20.69 -16.90
C GLY A 9 27.42 -20.53 -17.24
N ILE A 10 26.81 -21.55 -17.85
CA ILE A 10 25.37 -21.55 -18.17
C ILE A 10 24.52 -21.48 -16.90
N ALA A 11 24.90 -22.24 -15.86
CA ALA A 11 24.19 -22.23 -14.58
C ALA A 11 24.20 -20.83 -13.94
N VAL A 12 25.33 -20.13 -13.93
CA VAL A 12 25.44 -18.76 -13.38
C VAL A 12 24.64 -17.76 -14.21
N ILE A 13 24.69 -17.87 -15.54
CA ILE A 13 23.92 -17.00 -16.45
C ILE A 13 22.41 -17.19 -16.24
N ALA A 14 21.94 -18.43 -16.03
CA ALA A 14 20.54 -18.70 -15.73
C ALA A 14 20.14 -18.28 -14.29
N TRP A 15 21.09 -18.27 -13.36
CA TRP A 15 20.87 -17.93 -11.95
C TRP A 15 20.58 -16.45 -11.71
N ILE A 16 21.31 -15.56 -12.38
CA ILE A 16 21.16 -14.10 -12.19
C ILE A 16 19.73 -13.61 -12.51
N PRO A 17 19.11 -13.98 -13.66
CA PRO A 17 17.72 -13.65 -13.96
C PRO A 17 16.73 -14.14 -12.91
N LEU A 18 16.93 -15.34 -12.36
CA LEU A 18 16.08 -15.87 -11.29
C LEU A 18 16.17 -15.00 -10.03
N CYS A 19 17.37 -14.55 -9.65
CA CYS A 19 17.53 -13.61 -8.54
C CYS A 19 16.82 -12.28 -8.80
N PHE A 20 16.87 -11.78 -10.04
CA PHE A 20 16.13 -10.59 -10.45
C PHE A 20 14.61 -10.75 -10.40
N LEU A 21 14.09 -11.93 -10.75
CA LEU A 21 12.67 -12.23 -10.64
C LEU A 21 12.19 -12.18 -9.19
N VAL A 22 12.95 -12.74 -8.25
CA VAL A 22 12.64 -12.65 -6.80
C VAL A 22 12.67 -11.20 -6.33
N ALA A 23 13.67 -10.42 -6.75
CA ALA A 23 13.76 -8.99 -6.41
C ALA A 23 12.59 -8.17 -6.98
N ARG A 24 12.13 -8.50 -8.19
CA ARG A 24 10.95 -7.88 -8.81
C ARG A 24 9.67 -8.26 -8.07
N ALA A 25 9.52 -9.52 -7.70
CA ALA A 25 8.41 -9.98 -6.87
C ALA A 25 8.41 -9.25 -5.51
N ALA A 26 9.56 -9.08 -4.86
CA ALA A 26 9.64 -8.33 -3.60
C ALA A 26 9.12 -6.89 -3.70
N LYS A 27 9.36 -6.22 -4.84
CA LYS A 27 8.81 -4.87 -5.08
C LYS A 27 7.28 -4.86 -5.15
N THR A 28 6.65 -5.91 -5.70
CA THR A 28 5.17 -6.00 -5.71
C THR A 28 4.60 -6.16 -4.30
N TYR A 29 5.38 -6.72 -3.37
CA TYR A 29 5.03 -6.82 -1.94
C TYR A 29 5.47 -5.60 -1.11
N GLN A 30 5.84 -4.48 -1.74
CA GLN A 30 6.35 -3.28 -1.07
C GLN A 30 7.56 -3.52 -0.13
N ARG A 31 8.35 -4.57 -0.38
CA ARG A 31 9.59 -4.86 0.35
C ARG A 31 10.81 -4.32 -0.41
N SER A 32 11.95 -4.21 0.28
CA SER A 32 13.20 -3.77 -0.33
C SER A 32 13.70 -4.77 -1.37
N GLY A 33 13.53 -4.45 -2.66
CA GLY A 33 13.96 -5.33 -3.75
C GLY A 33 15.46 -5.67 -3.73
N THR A 34 16.31 -4.74 -3.26
CA THR A 34 17.76 -4.95 -3.10
C THR A 34 18.09 -5.99 -2.03
N GLY A 35 17.37 -5.97 -0.91
CA GLY A 35 17.53 -6.95 0.17
C GLY A 35 17.17 -8.36 -0.30
N TRP A 36 16.05 -8.50 -1.00
CA TRP A 36 15.61 -9.78 -1.54
C TRP A 36 16.47 -10.30 -2.69
N PHE A 37 17.07 -9.41 -3.49
CA PHE A 37 18.09 -9.79 -4.47
C PHE A 37 19.32 -10.41 -3.81
N ALA A 38 19.89 -9.74 -2.80
CA ALA A 38 21.06 -10.23 -2.07
C ALA A 38 20.76 -11.57 -1.37
N LEU A 39 19.57 -11.70 -0.80
CA LEU A 39 19.13 -12.94 -0.14
C LEU A 39 18.97 -14.09 -1.15
N ALA A 40 18.36 -13.84 -2.31
CA ALA A 40 18.26 -14.81 -3.40
C ALA A 40 19.63 -15.23 -3.95
N PHE A 41 20.56 -14.27 -4.05
CA PHE A 41 21.92 -14.52 -4.53
C PHE A 41 22.73 -15.40 -3.57
N VAL A 42 22.57 -15.21 -2.24
CA VAL A 42 23.32 -15.95 -1.20
C VAL A 42 22.74 -17.33 -0.91
N PHE A 43 21.42 -17.43 -0.73
CA PHE A 43 20.79 -18.68 -0.24
C PHE A 43 20.28 -19.58 -1.35
N SER A 44 19.69 -18.99 -2.39
CA SER A 44 19.02 -19.60 -3.55
C SER A 44 17.77 -18.79 -3.89
N PRO A 45 17.46 -18.55 -5.18
CA PRO A 45 16.23 -17.88 -5.57
C PRO A 45 14.99 -18.69 -5.18
N LEU A 46 15.06 -20.03 -5.15
CA LEU A 46 13.93 -20.87 -4.69
C LEU A 46 13.66 -20.67 -3.20
N VAL A 47 14.70 -20.67 -2.37
CA VAL A 47 14.59 -20.48 -0.92
C VAL A 47 14.17 -19.05 -0.58
N ALA A 48 14.74 -18.06 -1.25
CA ALA A 48 14.33 -16.67 -1.08
C ALA A 48 12.86 -16.45 -1.50
N TYR A 49 12.41 -17.11 -2.57
CA TYR A 49 11.02 -17.03 -3.00
C TYR A 49 10.06 -17.65 -1.97
N THR A 50 10.38 -18.81 -1.38
CA THR A 50 9.54 -19.39 -0.32
C THR A 50 9.50 -18.51 0.92
N PHE A 51 10.64 -17.93 1.34
CA PHE A 51 10.66 -16.94 2.42
C PHE A 51 9.80 -15.72 2.11
N LEU A 52 9.79 -15.26 0.86
CA LEU A 52 8.99 -14.12 0.42
C LEU A 52 7.49 -14.42 0.51
N LEU A 53 7.06 -15.64 0.19
CA LEU A 53 5.67 -16.08 0.37
C LEU A 53 5.27 -16.17 1.85
N VAL A 54 6.15 -16.69 2.71
CA VAL A 54 5.88 -16.78 4.15
C VAL A 54 5.92 -15.39 4.82
N ALA A 55 6.79 -14.51 4.34
CA ALA A 55 6.95 -13.14 4.83
C ALA A 55 5.93 -12.16 4.25
N ASP A 56 4.98 -12.64 3.42
CA ASP A 56 3.80 -11.88 2.99
C ASP A 56 2.84 -11.71 4.17
N VAL A 57 3.31 -10.95 5.17
CA VAL A 57 2.46 -10.28 6.14
C VAL A 57 1.66 -9.28 5.31
N PRO A 58 0.33 -9.34 5.29
CA PRO A 58 -0.49 -8.49 4.44
C PRO A 58 -0.31 -7.05 4.88
N HIS A 59 0.67 -6.36 4.30
CA HIS A 59 1.00 -4.99 4.67
C HIS A 59 -0.17 -4.06 4.37
N LYS A 60 -0.97 -4.40 3.36
CA LYS A 60 -2.27 -3.78 3.08
C LYS A 60 -3.27 -3.94 4.21
N ALA A 61 -3.29 -5.09 4.91
CA ALA A 61 -4.15 -5.27 6.08
C ALA A 61 -3.66 -4.40 7.25
N VAL A 62 -2.34 -4.27 7.44
CA VAL A 62 -1.78 -3.38 8.47
C VAL A 62 -2.09 -1.91 8.17
N LEU A 63 -1.89 -1.45 6.93
CA LEU A 63 -2.21 -0.08 6.53
C LEU A 63 -3.71 0.21 6.66
N ARG A 64 -4.55 -0.76 6.29
CA ARG A 64 -5.99 -0.66 6.45
C ARG A 64 -6.38 -0.59 7.92
N GLN A 65 -5.80 -1.43 8.76
CA GLN A 65 -6.06 -1.44 10.20
C GLN A 65 -5.61 -0.12 10.83
N GLN A 66 -4.44 0.41 10.45
CA GLN A 66 -4.01 1.74 10.90
C GLN A 66 -4.96 2.86 10.46
N LYS A 67 -5.56 2.76 9.26
CA LYS A 67 -6.57 3.74 8.81
C LYS A 67 -7.85 3.61 9.62
N GLU A 68 -8.34 2.39 9.82
CA GLU A 68 -9.54 2.09 10.62
C GLU A 68 -9.35 2.54 12.09
N ASP A 69 -8.18 2.32 12.68
CA ASP A 69 -7.84 2.77 14.04
C ASP A 69 -7.84 4.30 14.17
N ARG A 70 -7.23 5.03 13.22
CA ARG A 70 -7.27 6.52 13.22
C ARG A 70 -8.68 7.07 13.11
N VAL A 71 -9.51 6.43 12.30
CA VAL A 71 -10.91 6.84 12.13
C VAL A 71 -11.70 6.56 13.40
N ARG A 72 -11.45 5.42 14.06
CA ARG A 72 -12.06 5.07 15.34
C ARG A 72 -11.70 6.05 16.46
N ASP A 73 -10.45 6.53 16.48
CA ASP A 73 -10.02 7.56 17.43
C ASP A 73 -10.73 8.91 17.21
N ARG A 74 -11.01 9.28 15.96
CA ARG A 74 -11.75 10.51 15.63
C ARG A 74 -13.26 10.40 15.84
N HIS A 75 -13.82 9.20 15.70
CA HIS A 75 -15.26 8.94 15.78
C HIS A 75 -15.58 7.76 16.71
N PRO A 76 -15.40 7.91 18.03
CA PRO A 76 -15.61 6.84 19.00
C PRO A 76 -17.06 6.35 19.04
N ASP A 77 -18.02 7.20 18.69
CA ASP A 77 -19.45 6.92 18.73
C ASP A 77 -19.96 6.14 17.50
N ARG A 78 -19.12 5.95 16.47
CA ARG A 78 -19.52 5.26 15.23
C ARG A 78 -19.11 3.79 15.26
N THR A 79 -20.10 2.90 15.15
CA THR A 79 -19.89 1.45 15.03
C THR A 79 -19.26 1.06 13.68
N ASP A 80 -19.45 1.88 12.65
CA ASP A 80 -19.08 1.58 11.27
C ASP A 80 -17.80 2.32 10.81
N ALA A 81 -16.74 2.28 11.62
CA ALA A 81 -15.45 2.92 11.31
C ALA A 81 -14.87 2.52 9.93
N ARG A 82 -15.19 1.30 9.48
CA ARG A 82 -14.79 0.78 8.18
C ARG A 82 -15.45 1.51 7.00
N GLU A 83 -16.72 1.89 7.13
CA GLU A 83 -17.44 2.64 6.10
C GLU A 83 -16.89 4.06 6.01
N VAL A 84 -16.69 4.69 7.17
CA VAL A 84 -16.10 6.03 7.27
C VAL A 84 -14.70 6.08 6.65
N ALA A 85 -13.84 5.10 6.95
CA ALA A 85 -12.50 5.00 6.37
C ALA A 85 -12.50 4.79 4.84
N HIS A 86 -13.58 4.25 4.28
CA HIS A 86 -13.70 4.03 2.83
C HIS A 86 -14.03 5.33 2.07
N TYR A 87 -14.86 6.18 2.67
CA TYR A 87 -15.34 7.43 2.06
C TYR A 87 -14.55 8.68 2.49
N GLU A 88 -13.63 8.56 3.46
CA GLU A 88 -12.70 9.62 3.81
C GLU A 88 -11.72 9.92 2.67
N ARG A 89 -11.74 11.18 2.21
CA ARG A 89 -10.85 11.73 1.18
C ARG A 89 -10.20 13.01 1.71
N ASP A 90 -9.06 13.40 1.14
CA ASP A 90 -8.43 14.68 1.46
C ASP A 90 -8.97 15.79 0.56
N CYS A 91 -9.21 16.98 1.14
CA CYS A 91 -9.60 18.17 0.39
C CYS A 91 -8.50 18.53 -0.63
N PRO A 92 -8.83 18.75 -1.92
CA PRO A 92 -7.84 19.02 -2.95
C PRO A 92 -7.11 20.36 -2.78
N ASN A 93 -7.68 21.30 -2.00
CA ASN A 93 -7.09 22.61 -1.79
C ASN A 93 -6.26 22.69 -0.50
N CYS A 94 -6.79 22.24 0.65
CA CYS A 94 -6.13 22.39 1.95
C CYS A 94 -5.61 21.07 2.56
N GLY A 95 -5.94 19.92 1.99
CA GLY A 95 -5.55 18.61 2.51
C GLY A 95 -6.27 18.17 3.79
N ALA A 96 -7.30 18.90 4.23
CA ALA A 96 -8.13 18.47 5.36
C ALA A 96 -8.91 17.19 5.00
N ALA A 97 -9.05 16.27 5.96
CA ALA A 97 -9.85 15.07 5.77
C ALA A 97 -11.35 15.44 5.72
N VAL A 98 -12.04 15.02 4.67
CA VAL A 98 -13.48 15.24 4.45
C VAL A 98 -14.17 13.92 4.13
N ASN A 99 -15.43 13.79 4.49
CA ASN A 99 -16.22 12.59 4.21
C ASN A 99 -17.62 12.95 3.69
N THR A 100 -17.88 12.60 2.43
CA THR A 100 -19.15 12.91 1.75
C THR A 100 -20.31 12.01 2.15
N SER A 101 -20.04 10.83 2.73
CA SER A 101 -21.07 9.91 3.24
C SER A 101 -21.56 10.35 4.61
N THR A 102 -20.64 10.81 5.47
CA THR A 102 -20.97 11.16 6.86
C THR A 102 -21.21 12.65 7.09
N GLY A 103 -20.76 13.51 6.17
CA GLY A 103 -20.77 14.96 6.31
C GLY A 103 -19.61 15.52 7.14
N ASP A 104 -18.68 14.68 7.62
CA ASP A 104 -17.56 15.16 8.46
C ASP A 104 -16.59 16.05 7.67
N GLY A 105 -16.21 17.20 8.26
CA GLY A 105 -15.32 18.19 7.63
C GLY A 105 -15.96 18.97 6.46
N LEU A 106 -17.28 18.82 6.30
CA LEU A 106 -18.07 19.48 5.27
C LEU A 106 -19.13 20.36 5.92
N HIS A 107 -19.43 21.46 5.25
CA HIS A 107 -20.55 22.33 5.60
C HIS A 107 -21.24 22.80 4.32
N SER A 108 -22.48 23.27 4.47
CA SER A 108 -23.29 23.76 3.35
C SER A 108 -23.92 25.11 3.72
N PRO A 109 -23.89 26.09 2.81
CA PRO A 109 -24.56 27.36 3.05
C PRO A 109 -26.08 27.19 2.99
N GLU A 110 -26.81 27.91 3.85
CA GLU A 110 -28.28 27.82 3.94
C GLU A 110 -28.97 28.08 2.58
N SER A 111 -28.38 28.94 1.75
CA SER A 111 -28.93 29.28 0.44
C SER A 111 -28.75 28.19 -0.61
N GLN A 112 -27.80 27.26 -0.43
CA GLN A 112 -27.44 26.22 -1.41
C GLN A 112 -27.06 24.91 -0.69
N PRO A 113 -28.03 24.22 -0.06
CA PRO A 113 -27.77 23.04 0.79
C PRO A 113 -27.22 21.83 0.02
N TRP A 114 -27.30 21.82 -1.32
CA TRP A 114 -26.71 20.79 -2.16
C TRP A 114 -25.20 20.97 -2.39
N ARG A 115 -24.60 22.09 -1.97
CA ARG A 115 -23.16 22.32 -2.11
C ARG A 115 -22.44 21.87 -0.86
N LEU A 116 -21.50 20.96 -1.04
CA LEU A 116 -20.61 20.48 0.02
C LEU A 116 -19.31 21.28 -0.06
N LEU A 117 -19.06 22.12 0.92
CA LEU A 117 -17.86 22.95 1.02
C LEU A 117 -16.99 22.42 2.16
N CYS A 118 -15.68 22.35 1.96
CA CYS A 118 -14.75 22.02 3.03
C CYS A 118 -14.81 23.08 4.14
N GLU A 119 -14.93 22.64 5.39
CA GLU A 119 -15.03 23.51 6.58
C GLU A 119 -13.79 24.40 6.79
N ASN A 120 -12.62 24.00 6.28
CA ASN A 120 -11.36 24.75 6.47
C ASN A 120 -11.06 25.80 5.39
N CYS A 121 -11.55 25.62 4.16
CA CYS A 121 -11.10 26.42 3.01
C CYS A 121 -12.20 26.74 1.99
N ASP A 122 -13.46 26.45 2.32
CA ASP A 122 -14.65 26.73 1.50
C ASP A 122 -14.58 26.21 0.06
N THR A 123 -13.70 25.25 -0.19
CA THR A 123 -13.56 24.64 -1.52
C THR A 123 -14.66 23.62 -1.72
N GLU A 124 -15.32 23.67 -2.87
CA GLU A 124 -16.39 22.76 -3.24
C GLU A 124 -15.85 21.34 -3.49
N ILE A 125 -16.47 20.37 -2.82
CA ILE A 125 -16.12 18.95 -2.88
C ILE A 125 -17.17 18.25 -3.74
N THR A 126 -16.77 17.82 -4.94
CA THR A 126 -17.62 16.98 -5.79
C THR A 126 -17.50 15.51 -5.36
N PRO A 127 -18.61 14.81 -5.08
CA PRO A 127 -18.62 13.42 -4.62
C PRO A 127 -18.03 12.43 -5.64
#